data_AF-A0A5B7AZ24-F1
#
_entry.id   AF-A0A5B7AZ24-F1
#
_cell.length_a   1.000
_cell.length_b   1.000
_cell.length_c   1.000
_cell.angle_alpha   90.00
_cell.angle_beta   90.00
_cell.angle_gamma   90.00
#
_symmetry.space_group_name_H-M   'P 1'
#
loop_
_entity.id
_entity.type
_entity.pdbx_description
1 polymer ?
#
loop_
_entity_poly.entity_id
_entity_poly.type
_entity_poly.pdbx_seq_one_letter_code
_entity_poly.pdbx_strand_id
1 'polypeptide(L)'
;MLESLDLSRNQISGEIPTGLADLNFLSVMDLSNNNLSGRIPSSTQLQSFNASSYTGNRELCGLPLPNKCLGDETALGPPTTDHGKDNDVQEDDDSFITTGFYVSVVLGFVFGFWGVFGTLLLKNSWRHAYFKFFERHERLALRDNCGDHGQIAKEVQS
;
A
#
# COMPACT_ATOMS: atom_id res chain seq x y z
N MET A 1 -5.88 37.79 1.45
CA MET A 1 -6.07 36.73 2.46
C MET A 1 -6.05 35.41 1.71
N LEU A 2 -5.25 34.45 2.17
CA LEU A 2 -5.08 33.16 1.52
C LEU A 2 -5.64 32.09 2.46
N GLU A 3 -6.67 31.39 2.02
CA GLU A 3 -7.41 30.40 2.84
C GLU A 3 -7.10 28.95 2.43
N SER A 4 -6.63 28.72 1.21
CA SER A 4 -6.31 27.39 0.72
C SER A 4 -5.02 27.45 -0.11
N LEU A 5 -4.12 26.51 0.16
CA LEU A 5 -2.87 26.36 -0.56
C LEU A 5 -2.56 24.88 -0.80
N ASP A 6 -2.78 24.43 -2.03
CA ASP A 6 -2.39 23.09 -2.47
C ASP A 6 -1.17 23.19 -3.38
N LEU A 7 -0.04 22.67 -2.90
CA LEU A 7 1.21 22.53 -3.65
C LEU A 7 1.65 21.07 -3.69
N SER A 8 0.73 20.13 -3.46
CA SER A 8 1.03 18.71 -3.45
C SER A 8 1.58 18.24 -4.81
N ARG A 9 2.42 17.21 -4.78
CA ARG A 9 2.96 16.52 -5.98
C ARG A 9 3.74 17.43 -6.94
N ASN A 10 4.48 18.37 -6.38
CA ASN A 10 5.42 19.18 -7.15
C ASN A 10 6.87 18.75 -6.88
N GLN A 11 7.82 19.45 -7.48
CA GLN A 11 9.26 19.22 -7.28
C GLN A 11 9.88 20.32 -6.41
N ILE A 12 9.09 20.90 -5.49
CA ILE A 12 9.56 21.97 -4.62
C ILE A 12 10.59 21.39 -3.67
N SER A 13 11.74 22.05 -3.57
CA SER A 13 12.87 21.59 -2.76
C SER A 13 13.36 22.66 -1.79
N GLY A 14 14.05 22.23 -0.75
CA GLY A 14 14.61 23.11 0.28
C GLY A 14 13.68 23.25 1.48
N GLU A 15 13.99 24.21 2.35
CA GLU A 15 13.27 24.41 3.60
C GLU A 15 11.94 25.16 3.40
N ILE A 16 10.99 24.91 4.29
CA ILE A 16 9.74 25.67 4.32
C ILE A 16 10.07 27.11 4.76
N PRO A 17 9.83 28.13 3.92
CA PRO A 17 10.19 29.50 4.24
C PRO A 17 9.35 30.02 5.40
N THR A 18 9.96 30.79 6.31
CA THR A 18 9.29 31.39 7.48
C THR A 18 8.09 32.26 7.10
N GLY A 19 8.13 32.92 5.93
CA GLY A 19 7.00 33.69 5.44
C GLY A 19 5.74 32.86 5.15
N LEU A 20 5.86 31.55 4.88
CA LEU A 20 4.72 30.65 4.80
C LEU A 20 4.17 30.32 6.20
N ALA A 21 5.06 30.31 7.20
CA ALA A 21 4.72 30.09 8.59
C ALA A 21 4.01 31.31 9.22
N ASP A 22 4.20 32.51 8.67
CA ASP A 22 3.52 33.74 9.07
C ASP A 22 2.06 33.83 8.57
N LEU A 23 1.62 32.89 7.72
CA LEU A 23 0.24 32.82 7.28
C LEU A 23 -0.64 32.27 8.41
N ASN A 24 -1.57 33.09 8.90
CA ASN A 24 -2.43 32.77 10.05
C ASN A 24 -3.88 32.39 9.66
N PHE A 25 -4.21 32.38 8.37
CA PHE A 25 -5.59 32.26 7.89
C PHE A 25 -5.80 31.08 6.92
N LEU A 26 -4.84 30.16 6.82
CA LEU A 26 -4.97 29.00 5.94
C LEU A 26 -5.94 27.98 6.58
N SER A 27 -7.05 27.70 5.92
CA SER A 27 -7.96 26.61 6.30
C SER A 27 -7.50 25.27 5.74
N VAL A 28 -6.86 25.27 4.56
CA VAL A 28 -6.41 24.05 3.87
C VAL A 28 -5.00 24.26 3.38
N MET A 29 -4.13 23.29 3.65
CA MET A 29 -2.77 23.29 3.15
C MET A 29 -2.30 21.87 2.87
N ASP A 30 -1.73 21.65 1.69
CA ASP A 30 -1.11 20.38 1.29
C ASP A 30 0.22 20.64 0.59
N LEU A 31 1.30 20.15 1.19
CA LEU A 31 2.68 20.19 0.69
C LEU A 31 3.22 18.78 0.41
N SER A 32 2.34 17.78 0.36
CA SER A 32 2.72 16.38 0.23
C SER A 32 3.40 16.09 -1.10
N ASN A 33 4.20 15.02 -1.14
CA ASN A 33 4.90 14.56 -2.34
C ASN A 33 5.76 15.63 -3.02
N ASN A 34 6.54 16.37 -2.24
CA ASN A 34 7.59 17.28 -2.72
C ASN A 34 8.98 16.81 -2.27
N ASN A 35 10.02 17.63 -2.50
CA ASN A 35 11.38 17.40 -2.05
C ASN A 35 11.79 18.39 -0.95
N LEU A 36 10.86 18.76 -0.07
CA LEU A 36 11.11 19.67 1.05
C LEU A 36 12.05 19.02 2.08
N SER A 37 12.86 19.86 2.72
CA SER A 37 13.89 19.47 3.67
C SER A 37 13.82 20.30 4.95
N GLY A 38 14.47 19.83 6.02
CA GLY A 38 14.64 20.59 7.26
C GLY A 38 13.47 20.44 8.25
N ARG A 39 13.46 21.31 9.27
CA ARG A 39 12.47 21.27 10.35
C ARG A 39 11.21 22.06 9.98
N ILE A 40 10.02 21.47 10.22
CA ILE A 40 8.75 22.21 10.14
C ILE A 40 8.76 23.32 11.21
N PRO A 41 8.58 24.61 10.84
CA PRO A 41 8.62 25.72 11.78
C PRO A 41 7.65 25.55 12.97
N SER A 42 8.21 25.49 14.17
CA SER A 42 7.44 25.39 15.42
C SER A 42 6.68 26.68 15.73
N SER A 43 5.61 26.55 16.52
CA SER A 43 4.81 27.68 17.00
C SER A 43 4.11 28.48 15.89
N THR A 44 3.83 27.83 14.76
CA THR A 44 3.12 28.42 13.62
C THR A 44 1.89 27.60 13.26
N GLN A 45 1.02 28.15 12.39
CA GLN A 45 -0.16 27.43 11.90
C GLN A 45 0.21 26.13 11.17
N LEU A 46 1.45 26.00 10.68
CA LEU A 46 1.94 24.82 9.99
C LEU A 46 1.79 23.54 10.85
N GLN A 47 2.03 23.63 12.16
CA GLN A 47 1.89 22.48 13.07
C GLN A 47 0.43 22.10 13.36
N SER A 48 -0.54 22.94 13.00
CA SER A 48 -1.96 22.63 13.17
C SER A 48 -2.51 21.73 12.06
N PHE A 49 -1.80 21.62 10.92
CA PHE A 49 -2.20 20.75 9.82
C PHE A 49 -1.82 19.29 10.12
N ASN A 50 -2.49 18.37 9.43
CA ASN A 50 -2.26 16.94 9.62
C ASN A 50 -0.89 16.52 9.02
N ALA A 51 -0.29 15.46 9.57
CA ALA A 51 0.91 14.83 9.05
C ALA A 51 0.79 14.48 7.55
N SER A 52 -0.42 14.11 7.09
CA SER A 52 -0.71 13.80 5.68
C SER A 52 -0.27 14.92 4.73
N SER A 53 -0.48 16.18 5.11
CA SER A 53 -0.12 17.36 4.32
C SER A 53 1.38 17.52 4.10
N TYR A 54 2.21 16.75 4.80
CA TYR A 54 3.67 16.80 4.72
C TYR A 54 4.29 15.48 4.23
N THR A 55 3.47 14.44 4.03
CA THR A 55 3.95 13.12 3.62
C THR A 55 4.67 13.15 2.27
N GLY A 56 5.58 12.20 2.04
CA GLY A 56 6.31 12.12 0.77
C GLY A 56 7.48 13.10 0.63
N ASN A 57 7.76 13.94 1.63
CA ASN A 57 8.98 14.76 1.73
C ASN A 57 10.02 14.03 2.59
N ARG A 58 11.07 13.47 1.99
CA ARG A 58 12.01 12.55 2.67
C ARG A 58 12.90 13.23 3.71
N GLU A 59 13.27 14.48 3.46
CA GLU A 59 14.22 15.23 4.28
C GLU A 59 13.53 16.17 5.28
N LEU A 60 12.19 16.12 5.35
CA LEU A 60 11.39 16.95 6.23
C LEU A 60 11.17 16.24 7.58
N CYS A 61 11.34 16.97 8.67
CA CYS A 61 11.26 16.45 10.04
C CYS A 61 10.57 17.43 11.00
N GLY A 62 10.18 16.93 12.18
CA GLY A 62 9.47 17.70 13.20
C GLY A 62 7.94 17.54 13.14
N LEU A 63 7.26 17.94 14.21
CA LEU A 63 5.80 17.84 14.32
C LEU A 63 5.11 18.56 13.15
N PRO A 64 4.03 18.00 12.57
CA PRO A 64 3.29 16.79 12.98
C PRO A 64 3.86 15.45 12.50
N LEU A 65 5.04 15.41 11.84
CA LEU A 65 5.64 14.16 11.38
C LEU A 65 6.34 13.40 12.53
N PRO A 66 6.38 12.04 12.48
CA PRO A 66 7.10 11.23 13.47
C PRO A 66 8.63 11.32 13.33
N ASN A 67 9.13 11.81 12.18
CA ASN A 67 10.56 11.95 11.92
C ASN A 67 11.20 12.98 12.86
N LYS A 68 12.09 12.54 13.74
CA LYS A 68 12.90 13.42 14.60
C LYS A 68 13.98 14.13 13.79
N CYS A 69 14.21 15.41 14.07
CA CYS A 69 15.28 16.17 13.44
C CYS A 69 16.61 15.94 14.17
N LEU A 70 17.70 15.80 13.41
CA LEU A 70 19.07 15.70 13.94
C LEU A 70 19.46 17.04 14.58
N GLY A 71 19.46 17.12 15.92
CA GLY A 71 19.77 18.35 16.66
C GLY A 71 18.99 18.57 17.96
N ASP A 72 18.00 17.73 18.29
CA ASP A 72 17.34 17.77 19.61
C ASP A 72 18.18 17.13 20.74
N GLU A 73 19.37 16.61 20.44
CA GLU A 73 20.29 16.02 21.42
C GLU A 73 21.36 17.01 21.95
N THR A 74 21.18 18.33 21.80
CA THR A 74 22.17 19.28 22.34
C THR A 74 21.54 20.47 23.06
N ALA A 75 20.91 20.17 24.20
CA ALA A 75 20.90 21.06 25.35
C ALA A 75 20.82 20.23 26.64
N LEU A 76 22.00 20.01 27.24
CA LEU A 76 22.25 19.45 28.59
C LEU A 76 22.52 17.93 28.70
N GLY A 77 23.78 17.52 28.52
CA GLY A 77 24.29 16.23 29.04
C GLY A 77 25.52 15.68 28.30
N PRO A 78 26.50 15.05 28.98
CA PRO A 78 27.85 14.76 28.46
C PRO A 78 27.87 13.62 27.41
N PRO A 79 28.95 13.48 26.62
CA PRO A 79 29.03 12.49 25.56
C PRO A 79 29.21 11.09 26.17
N THR A 80 28.19 10.25 26.06
CA THR A 80 28.38 8.80 26.17
C THR A 80 28.51 8.23 24.78
N THR A 81 29.74 7.92 24.41
CA THR A 81 30.02 6.77 23.55
C THR A 81 29.26 5.57 24.10
N ASP A 82 28.29 5.04 23.37
CA ASP A 82 27.97 3.63 23.51
C ASP A 82 27.63 2.99 22.16
N HIS A 83 28.22 1.82 22.00
CA HIS A 83 28.19 0.99 20.82
C HIS A 83 27.37 -0.23 21.20
N GLY A 84 26.06 -0.22 20.90
CA GLY A 84 25.31 -1.48 20.95
C GLY A 84 23.83 -1.37 21.25
N LYS A 85 23.04 -1.79 20.26
CA LYS A 85 21.79 -2.55 20.41
C LYS A 85 20.75 -1.95 21.36
N ASP A 86 19.95 -1.06 20.79
CA ASP A 86 18.57 -0.90 21.23
C ASP A 86 17.65 -1.50 20.17
N ASN A 87 17.06 -2.64 20.53
CA ASN A 87 15.85 -3.14 19.88
C ASN A 87 14.74 -2.17 20.29
N ASP A 88 14.63 -1.04 19.61
CA ASP A 88 13.45 -0.20 19.73
C ASP A 88 12.50 -0.61 18.61
N VAL A 89 11.44 -1.29 19.02
CA VAL A 89 10.28 -1.57 18.17
C VAL A 89 9.68 -0.19 17.90
N GLN A 90 10.09 0.39 16.77
CA GLN A 90 9.49 1.60 16.22
C GLN A 90 8.00 1.32 16.02
N GLU A 91 7.17 2.05 16.76
CA GLU A 91 5.71 2.04 16.66
C GLU A 91 5.30 2.53 15.26
N ASP A 92 5.22 1.57 14.34
CA ASP A 92 4.61 1.68 13.02
C ASP A 92 3.15 1.16 13.10
N ASP A 93 2.36 1.73 14.01
CA ASP A 93 1.05 1.17 14.39
C ASP A 93 0.00 1.17 13.25
N ASP A 94 0.24 1.92 12.17
CA ASP A 94 -0.69 2.01 11.04
C ASP A 94 -0.40 0.99 9.93
N SER A 95 0.87 0.60 9.76
CA SER A 95 1.33 -0.29 8.67
C SER A 95 1.24 -1.77 9.07
N PHE A 96 1.38 -2.06 10.36
CA PHE A 96 1.35 -3.43 10.88
C PHE A 96 -0.04 -4.07 10.74
N ILE A 97 -1.10 -3.28 10.90
CA ILE A 97 -2.49 -3.70 10.73
C ILE A 97 -2.70 -4.20 9.29
N THR A 98 -2.46 -3.36 8.28
CA THR A 98 -2.71 -3.72 6.87
C THR A 98 -1.79 -4.84 6.39
N THR A 99 -0.51 -4.80 6.76
CA THR A 99 0.46 -5.83 6.35
C THR A 99 0.16 -7.18 7.02
N GLY A 100 -0.13 -7.20 8.31
CA GLY A 100 -0.50 -8.40 9.05
C GLY A 100 -1.81 -9.03 8.57
N PHE A 101 -2.83 -8.20 8.32
CA PHE A 101 -4.09 -8.67 7.72
C PHE A 101 -3.86 -9.27 6.33
N TYR A 102 -3.10 -8.62 5.45
CA TYR A 102 -2.80 -9.15 4.11
C TYR A 102 -2.05 -10.49 4.16
N VAL A 103 -1.02 -10.59 5.00
CA VAL A 103 -0.26 -11.84 5.17
C VAL A 103 -1.15 -12.96 5.69
N SER A 104 -2.06 -12.69 6.65
CA SER A 104 -2.99 -13.69 7.16
C SER A 104 -3.99 -14.19 6.11
N VAL A 105 -4.53 -13.30 5.26
CA VAL A 105 -5.45 -13.64 4.18
C VAL A 105 -4.75 -14.52 3.14
N VAL A 106 -3.53 -14.17 2.75
CA VAL A 106 -2.74 -14.92 1.77
C VAL A 106 -2.40 -16.31 2.30
N LEU A 107 -1.89 -16.41 3.52
CA LEU A 107 -1.57 -17.70 4.13
C LEU A 107 -2.83 -18.56 4.30
N GLY A 108 -3.95 -17.97 4.74
CA GLY A 108 -5.24 -18.65 4.86
C GLY A 108 -5.74 -19.20 3.52
N PHE A 109 -5.61 -18.44 2.44
CA PHE A 109 -5.94 -18.90 1.10
C PHE A 109 -5.06 -20.06 0.66
N VAL A 110 -3.74 -19.99 0.88
CA VAL A 110 -2.82 -21.07 0.50
C VAL A 110 -3.13 -22.34 1.28
N PHE A 111 -3.19 -22.29 2.61
CA PHE A 111 -3.46 -23.48 3.43
C PHE A 111 -4.87 -24.03 3.23
N GLY A 112 -5.88 -23.17 3.07
CA GLY A 112 -7.26 -23.58 2.80
C GLY A 112 -7.43 -24.19 1.41
N PHE A 113 -6.94 -23.51 0.38
CA PHE A 113 -7.04 -23.98 -0.99
C PHE A 113 -6.23 -25.26 -1.20
N TRP A 114 -5.00 -25.33 -0.70
CA TRP A 114 -4.16 -26.52 -0.85
C TRP A 114 -4.59 -27.68 0.06
N GLY A 115 -5.19 -27.41 1.22
CA GLY A 115 -5.80 -28.44 2.06
C GLY A 115 -7.00 -29.09 1.37
N VAL A 116 -7.90 -28.29 0.81
CA VAL A 116 -9.07 -28.80 0.06
C VAL A 116 -8.63 -29.45 -1.27
N PHE A 117 -7.78 -28.79 -2.05
CA PHE A 117 -7.29 -29.31 -3.32
C PHE A 117 -6.43 -30.58 -3.13
N GLY A 118 -5.56 -30.58 -2.12
CA GLY A 118 -4.74 -31.74 -1.74
C GLY A 118 -5.60 -32.92 -1.29
N THR A 119 -6.61 -32.70 -0.43
CA THR A 119 -7.52 -33.78 -0.02
C THR A 119 -8.40 -34.29 -1.16
N LEU A 120 -8.83 -33.42 -2.08
CA LEU A 120 -9.57 -33.82 -3.29
C LEU A 120 -8.71 -34.66 -4.24
N LEU A 121 -7.41 -34.35 -4.35
CA LEU A 121 -6.48 -35.09 -5.23
C LEU A 121 -5.93 -36.38 -4.61
N LEU A 122 -5.77 -36.45 -3.29
CA LEU A 122 -5.25 -37.64 -2.58
C LEU A 122 -6.30 -38.75 -2.46
N LYS A 123 -7.60 -38.43 -2.57
CA LYS A 123 -8.64 -39.46 -2.63
C LYS A 123 -8.69 -40.06 -4.04
N ASN A 124 -8.05 -41.22 -4.21
CA ASN A 124 -7.95 -41.96 -5.48
C ASN A 124 -9.29 -42.11 -6.24
N SER A 125 -10.43 -42.23 -5.55
CA SER A 125 -11.75 -42.33 -6.19
C SER A 125 -12.24 -41.01 -6.83
N TRP A 126 -11.81 -39.86 -6.31
CA TRP A 126 -12.23 -38.54 -6.82
C TRP A 126 -11.34 -38.04 -7.95
N ARG A 127 -10.04 -38.41 -7.95
CA ARG A 127 -9.12 -38.13 -9.06
C ARG A 127 -9.65 -38.67 -10.39
N HIS A 128 -10.20 -39.87 -10.39
CA HIS A 128 -10.79 -40.49 -11.59
C HIS A 128 -12.12 -39.83 -12.00
N ALA A 129 -12.98 -39.48 -11.04
CA ALA A 129 -14.24 -38.82 -11.32
C ALA A 129 -14.06 -37.41 -11.87
N TYR A 130 -13.09 -36.65 -11.32
CA TYR A 130 -12.72 -35.33 -11.81
C TYR A 130 -12.17 -35.37 -13.24
N PHE A 131 -11.25 -36.31 -13.52
CA PHE A 131 -10.72 -36.51 -14.87
C PHE A 131 -11.83 -36.88 -15.87
N LYS A 132 -12.75 -37.78 -15.47
CA LYS A 132 -13.90 -38.19 -16.30
C LYS A 132 -14.91 -37.06 -16.52
N PHE A 133 -15.03 -36.12 -15.58
CA PHE A 133 -15.86 -34.93 -15.72
C PHE A 133 -15.25 -33.92 -16.70
N PHE A 134 -13.95 -33.64 -16.60
CA PHE A 134 -13.23 -32.78 -17.53
C PHE A 134 -13.25 -33.34 -18.97
N GLU A 135 -13.01 -34.64 -19.12
CA GLU A 135 -13.08 -35.32 -20.42
C GLU A 135 -14.48 -35.24 -21.05
N ARG A 136 -15.53 -35.22 -20.22
CA ARG A 136 -16.91 -35.04 -20.69
C ARG A 136 -17.19 -33.62 -21.18
N HIS A 137 -16.58 -32.60 -20.58
CA HIS A 137 -16.72 -31.21 -21.04
C HIS A 137 -16.04 -30.98 -22.40
N GLU A 138 -14.85 -31.56 -22.60
CA GLU A 138 -14.12 -31.45 -23.88
C GLU A 138 -14.86 -32.15 -25.03
N ARG A 139 -15.49 -33.31 -24.76
CA ARG A 139 -16.34 -33.99 -25.77
C ARG A 139 -17.66 -33.28 -26.07
N LEU A 140 -18.21 -32.50 -25.14
CA LEU A 140 -19.40 -31.68 -25.40
C LEU A 140 -19.05 -30.47 -26.25
N ALA A 141 -17.91 -29.81 -25.97
CA ALA A 141 -17.41 -28.72 -26.81
C ALA A 141 -17.11 -29.17 -28.26
N LEU A 142 -16.57 -30.38 -28.46
CA LEU A 142 -16.38 -30.96 -29.79
C LEU A 142 -17.69 -31.39 -30.46
N ARG A 143 -18.70 -31.80 -29.70
CA ARG A 143 -20.02 -32.18 -30.22
C ARG A 143 -20.81 -30.95 -30.69
N ASP A 144 -20.73 -29.84 -29.97
CA ASP A 144 -21.34 -28.57 -30.39
C ASP A 144 -20.64 -28.03 -31.65
N ASN A 145 -19.30 -28.17 -31.74
CA ASN A 145 -18.53 -27.77 -32.92
C ASN A 145 -18.83 -28.64 -34.17
N CYS A 146 -19.26 -29.89 -33.99
CA CYS A 146 -19.69 -30.77 -35.08
C CYS A 146 -21.19 -30.62 -35.42
N GLY A 147 -22.00 -30.11 -34.48
CA GLY A 147 -23.43 -29.83 -34.68
C GLY A 147 -23.67 -28.65 -35.62
N ASP A 148 -22.84 -27.62 -35.55
CA ASP A 148 -22.92 -26.44 -36.41
C ASP A 148 -22.50 -26.76 -37.86
N HIS A 149 -21.41 -27.52 -38.05
CA HIS A 149 -20.98 -27.97 -39.38
C HIS A 149 -21.92 -29.00 -40.04
N GLY A 150 -22.69 -29.77 -39.26
CA GLY A 150 -23.64 -30.75 -39.78
C GLY A 150 -24.96 -30.15 -40.27
N GLN A 151 -25.33 -28.95 -39.81
CA GLN A 151 -26.51 -28.21 -40.31
C GLN A 151 -26.17 -27.42 -41.58
N ILE A 152 -24.98 -26.82 -41.67
CA ILE A 152 -24.54 -26.07 -42.85
C ILE A 152 -24.43 -26.99 -44.10
N ALA A 153 -24.06 -28.26 -43.92
CA ALA A 153 -24.01 -29.22 -45.02
C ALA A 153 -25.39 -29.69 -45.53
N LYS A 154 -26.48 -29.49 -44.77
CA LYS A 154 -27.84 -29.87 -45.20
C LYS A 154 -28.59 -28.77 -45.95
N GLU A 155 -28.20 -27.51 -45.79
CA GLU A 155 -28.78 -26.38 -46.56
C GLU A 155 -28.19 -26.21 -47.96
N VAL A 156 -27.04 -26.82 -48.25
CA VAL A 156 -26.39 -26.71 -49.58
C VAL A 156 -26.89 -27.79 -50.57
N GLN A 157 -27.79 -28.68 -50.14
CA GLN A 157 -28.28 -29.79 -50.96
C GLN A 157 -29.82 -29.88 -51.08
N SER A 158 -30.54 -28.78 -50.79
CA SER A 158 -31.96 -28.61 -51.14
C SER A 158 -32.17 -27.54 -52.20
#